data_AF-A0A1D8FXQ6-F1
#
_entry.id   AF-A0A1D8FXQ6-F1
#
_cell.length_a   1.000
_cell.length_b   1.000
_cell.length_c   1.000
_cell.angle_alpha   90.00
_cell.angle_beta   90.00
_cell.angle_gamma   90.00
#
_symmetry.space_group_name_H-M   'P 1'
#
loop_
_entity.id
_entity.type
_entity.pdbx_description
1 polymer ?
#
loop_
_entity_poly.entity_id
_entity_poly.type
_entity_poly.pdbx_seq_one_letter_code
_entity_poly.pdbx_strand_id
1 'polypeptide(L)' 'MEGWARWTLTPDGPRRTLAVYEQDVHARAPLLRRLALPARPLLRANHALMMRAGRRALAEHLRAV' A
#
# COMPACT_ATOMS: atom_id res chain seq x y z
N MET A 1 -12.01 1.49 -9.56
CA MET A 1 -11.68 1.61 -8.12
C MET A 1 -11.53 3.09 -7.84
N GLU A 2 -12.01 3.56 -6.71
CA GLU A 2 -11.89 4.97 -6.32
C GLU A 2 -11.26 5.03 -4.94
N GLY A 3 -10.43 6.02 -4.69
CA GLY A 3 -9.66 6.07 -3.46
C GLY A 3 -8.67 7.22 -3.46
N TRP A 4 -7.91 7.31 -2.37
CA TRP A 4 -6.86 8.28 -2.20
C TRP A 4 -5.60 7.61 -1.65
N ALA A 5 -4.48 8.27 -1.85
CA ALA A 5 -3.21 7.89 -1.26
C ALA A 5 -2.50 9.13 -0.71
N ARG A 6 -1.82 8.98 0.43
CA ARG A 6 -1.06 10.05 1.08
C ARG A 6 0.28 9.52 1.52
N TRP A 7 1.29 10.35 1.36
CA TRP A 7 2.60 10.16 2.00
C TRP A 7 2.82 11.24 3.05
N THR A 8 3.26 10.81 4.22
CA THR A 8 3.70 11.70 5.30
C THR A 8 5.17 11.40 5.57
N LEU A 9 6.02 12.41 5.40
CA LEU A 9 7.46 12.30 5.57
C LEU A 9 7.87 13.07 6.83
N THR A 10 8.52 12.40 7.78
CA THR A 10 9.04 13.04 9.00
C THR A 10 10.52 12.72 9.19
N PRO A 11 11.32 13.62 9.78
CA PRO A 11 12.69 13.30 10.16
C PRO A 11 12.75 12.13 11.16
N ASP A 12 13.69 11.19 10.97
CA ASP A 12 13.92 10.03 11.86
C ASP A 12 15.41 9.91 12.27
N GLY A 13 15.99 11.06 12.62
CA GLY A 13 17.40 11.20 12.99
C GLY A 13 18.30 11.68 11.84
N PRO A 14 19.63 11.76 12.07
CA PRO A 14 20.57 12.28 11.08
C PRO A 14 20.53 11.46 9.79
N ARG A 15 20.14 12.11 8.68
CA ARG A 15 20.05 11.52 7.33
C ARG A 15 19.03 10.39 7.19
N ARG A 16 18.02 10.32 8.06
CA ARG A 16 16.93 9.33 7.99
C ARG A 16 15.58 10.04 7.92
N THR A 17 14.68 9.45 7.15
CA THR A 17 13.30 9.95 6.98
C THR A 17 12.35 8.77 7.19
N LEU A 18 11.39 8.95 8.10
CA LEU A 18 10.26 8.07 8.22
C LEU A 18 9.24 8.45 7.14
N ALA A 19 8.95 7.51 6.25
CA ALA A 19 7.94 7.66 5.21
C ALA A 19 6.73 6.78 5.53
N VAL A 20 5.61 7.41 5.88
CA VAL A 20 4.34 6.73 6.14
C VAL A 20 3.46 6.83 4.90
N TYR A 21 3.03 5.68 4.39
CA TYR A 21 2.09 5.58 3.29
C TYR A 21 0.72 5.19 3.80
N GLU A 22 -0.28 6.00 3.50
CA GLU A 22 -1.68 5.74 3.77
C GLU A 22 -2.43 5.63 2.45
N GLN A 23 -3.30 4.63 2.35
CA GLN A 23 -4.10 4.41 1.17
C GLN A 23 -5.47 3.86 1.56
N ASP A 24 -6.51 4.48 1.03
CA ASP A 24 -7.88 4.00 1.13
C ASP A 24 -8.44 3.80 -0.28
N VAL A 25 -8.96 2.60 -0.55
CA VAL A 25 -9.47 2.21 -1.86
C VAL A 25 -10.78 1.47 -1.70
N HIS A 26 -11.80 2.00 -2.37
CA HIS A 26 -13.12 1.41 -2.44
C HIS A 26 -13.29 0.62 -3.74
N ALA A 27 -13.41 -0.70 -3.61
CA ALA A 27 -13.77 -1.59 -4.71
C ALA A 27 -15.30 -1.56 -4.93
N ARG A 28 -15.76 -0.69 -5.82
CA ARG A 28 -17.20 -0.51 -6.12
C ARG A 28 -17.80 -1.53 -7.08
N ALA A 29 -17.00 -2.43 -7.66
CA ALA A 29 -17.50 -3.39 -8.64
C ALA A 29 -18.49 -4.38 -7.97
N PRO A 30 -19.71 -4.56 -8.50
CA PRO A 30 -20.75 -5.37 -7.86
C PRO A 30 -20.35 -6.85 -7.73
N LEU A 31 -19.56 -7.38 -8.67
CA LEU A 31 -19.01 -8.73 -8.60
C LEU A 31 -18.02 -8.89 -7.44
N LEU A 32 -17.14 -7.90 -7.24
CA LEU A 32 -16.19 -7.88 -6.12
C LEU A 32 -16.92 -7.76 -4.78
N ARG A 33 -18.02 -6.98 -4.69
CA ARG A 33 -18.83 -6.89 -3.48
C ARG A 33 -19.49 -8.22 -3.10
N ARG A 34 -19.98 -8.98 -4.09
CA ARG A 34 -20.61 -10.30 -3.87
C ARG A 34 -19.60 -11.37 -3.44
N LEU A 35 -18.40 -11.33 -4.03
CA LEU A 35 -17.31 -12.26 -3.68
C LEU A 35 -16.46 -11.78 -2.50
N ALA A 36 -16.69 -10.55 -2.00
CA ALA A 36 -15.83 -9.93 -0.98
C ALA A 36 -15.78 -10.73 0.32
N LEU A 37 -16.86 -11.39 0.75
CA LEU A 37 -16.86 -12.11 2.02
C LEU A 37 -15.89 -13.32 2.01
N PRO A 38 -15.97 -14.27 1.06
CA PRO A 38 -14.98 -15.34 0.97
C PRO A 38 -13.62 -14.89 0.42
N ALA A 39 -13.59 -13.87 -0.46
CA ALA A 39 -12.34 -13.39 -1.05
C ALA A 39 -11.57 -12.42 -0.14
N ARG A 40 -12.15 -11.92 0.95
CA ARG A 40 -11.50 -11.01 1.92
C ARG A 40 -10.08 -11.43 2.33
N PRO A 41 -9.83 -12.68 2.77
CA PRO A 41 -8.47 -13.11 3.10
C PRO A 41 -7.53 -13.07 1.88
N LEU A 42 -7.99 -13.49 0.70
CA LEU A 42 -7.21 -13.44 -0.54
C LEU A 42 -6.88 -12.01 -0.96
N LEU A 43 -7.87 -11.10 -0.89
CA LEU A 43 -7.69 -9.69 -1.21
C LEU A 43 -6.71 -9.02 -0.23
N ARG A 44 -6.76 -9.38 1.06
CA ARG A 44 -5.79 -8.92 2.07
C ARG A 44 -4.39 -9.47 1.81
N ALA A 45 -4.27 -10.75 1.49
CA ALA A 45 -2.98 -11.37 1.17
C ALA A 45 -2.37 -10.72 -0.09
N ASN A 46 -3.15 -10.57 -1.16
CA ASN A 46 -2.76 -9.88 -2.37
C ASN A 46 -2.29 -8.45 -2.08
N HIS A 47 -3.06 -7.70 -1.30
CA HIS A 47 -2.70 -6.33 -0.91
C HIS A 47 -1.40 -6.28 -0.09
N ALA A 48 -1.23 -7.21 0.86
CA ALA A 48 -0.02 -7.29 1.66
C ALA A 48 1.23 -7.61 0.81
N LEU A 49 1.10 -8.51 -0.16
CA LEU A 49 2.17 -8.82 -1.11
C LEU A 49 2.52 -7.60 -1.98
N MET A 50 1.51 -6.92 -2.51
CA MET A 50 1.68 -5.69 -3.31
C MET A 50 2.41 -4.60 -2.51
N MET A 51 2.00 -4.34 -1.27
CA MET A 51 2.65 -3.36 -0.40
C MET A 51 4.09 -3.76 -0.02
N ARG A 52 4.34 -5.06 0.23
CA ARG A 52 5.70 -5.56 0.49
C ARG A 52 6.62 -5.36 -0.71
N ALA A 53 6.15 -5.70 -1.91
CA ALA A 53 6.89 -5.50 -3.14
C ALA A 53 7.16 -4.01 -3.39
N GLY A 54 6.14 -3.15 -3.25
CA GLY A 54 6.28 -1.70 -3.41
C GLY A 54 7.29 -1.10 -2.43
N ARG A 55 7.22 -1.46 -1.14
CA ARG A 55 8.20 -1.03 -0.14
C ARG A 55 9.62 -1.47 -0.48
N ARG A 56 9.79 -2.72 -0.95
CA ARG A 56 11.09 -3.25 -1.35
C ARG A 56 11.66 -2.46 -2.54
N ALA A 57 10.88 -2.28 -3.60
CA ALA A 57 11.30 -1.55 -4.79
C ALA A 57 11.64 -0.09 -4.46
N LEU A 58 10.84 0.57 -3.61
CA LEU A 58 11.12 1.93 -3.16
C LEU A 58 12.44 2.01 -2.38
N ALA A 59 12.68 1.07 -1.46
CA ALA A 59 13.92 1.02 -0.71
C ALA A 59 15.14 0.74 -1.61
N GLU A 60 15.00 -0.09 -2.64
CA GLU A 60 16.04 -0.33 -3.65
C GLU A 60 16.31 0.93 -4.48
N HIS A 61 15.26 1.60 -4.97
CA HIS A 61 15.40 2.85 -5.73
C HIS A 61 16.09 3.95 -4.93
N LEU A 62 15.68 4.17 -3.67
CA LEU A 62 16.26 5.19 -2.80
C LEU A 62 17.71 4.93 -2.39
N ARG A 63 18.21 3.69 -2.53
CA ARG A 63 19.64 3.39 -2.34
C ARG A 63 20.46 3.67 -3.60
N ALA A 64 19.82 3.69 -4.75
CA ALA A 64 20.47 3.91 -6.04
C ALA A 64 20.54 5.40 -6.42
N VAL A 65 19.84 6.27 -5.68
CA VAL A 65 19.82 7.73 -5.82
C VAL A 65 20.69 8.35 -4.73
#